data_AF-A0A433D382-F1
#
_entry.id   AF-A0A433D382-F1
#
_cell.length_a   1.000
_cell.length_b   1.000
_cell.length_c   1.000
_cell.angle_alpha   90.00
_cell.angle_beta   90.00
_cell.angle_gamma   90.00
#
_symmetry.space_group_name_H-M   'P 1'
#
loop_
_entity.id
_entity.type
_entity.pdbx_description
1 polymer ?
#
loop_
_entity_poly.entity_id
_entity_poly.type
_entity_poly.pdbx_seq_one_letter_code
_entity_poly.pdbx_strand_id
1 'polypeptide(L)'
;MPLDIQAADVGKLPLPLDIIAASLVCHEWQAVAEHFLGTTFNDPLQQYCYELSDIERFVRLLETSRDLGIGYGDRIDIVTIYLHHFRNAYWAFGDGRKYPDSLVAGAGLIVFTYRPEAEEVFFNLFAVCSRPRKLNIFQICDWDPHWEQHLSRFYTHISPHCHTITTLEYLATKSNNPKNLHTLIALLSSHLRHITLNSLIPTPPTLAALASCHNLKSYHHTHDHNSIAQLLPAWPRLRSLTLSPDIQLHDPGPDIHSLVVQLAIFCPRLKNLVLNPFPCNFVTDATFQPSELAMSFFVSRCRNLTSLVLADNTMVGDTFLRALGREATYLRRLDIRDCPAVRGEGIGADDLQWPELRSLVVDTCHALRPEFVEAVATACHKLREVMISEEVEIAPNEVIKRMRAELTGRGLMRQGLENYIWYLNEDESEDQDEEDEEEEKEKDMYDEGFDDKEDALAAWEQMKGILD
;
A
#
# COMPACT_ATOMS: atom_id res chain seq x y z
N MET A 1 -24.64 5.23 6.00
CA MET A 1 -25.40 3.98 6.25
C MET A 1 -24.44 2.99 6.90
N PRO A 2 -24.81 2.30 7.98
CA PRO A 2 -24.00 1.18 8.44
C PRO A 2 -24.05 0.11 7.34
N LEU A 3 -22.88 -0.35 6.93
CA LEU A 3 -22.71 -1.51 6.06
C LEU A 3 -23.26 -2.74 6.80
N ASP A 4 -24.58 -2.94 6.73
CA ASP A 4 -25.17 -4.27 6.80
C ASP A 4 -24.72 -4.98 5.52
N ILE A 5 -23.52 -5.55 5.60
CA ILE A 5 -23.13 -6.65 4.73
C ILE A 5 -23.99 -7.82 5.21
N GLN A 6 -25.26 -7.84 4.79
CA GLN A 6 -25.92 -9.11 4.56
C GLN A 6 -25.04 -9.81 3.53
N ALA A 7 -24.24 -10.75 4.02
CA ALA A 7 -23.43 -11.66 3.25
C ALA A 7 -24.34 -12.36 2.23
N ALA A 8 -24.46 -11.75 1.05
CA ALA A 8 -24.78 -12.49 -0.15
C ALA A 8 -23.67 -13.53 -0.31
N ASP A 9 -24.10 -14.75 -0.56
CA ASP A 9 -23.36 -16.02 -0.60
C ASP A 9 -22.32 -16.08 -1.75
N VAL A 10 -21.47 -15.05 -1.84
CA VAL A 10 -20.32 -15.01 -2.75
C VAL A 10 -19.24 -15.88 -2.12
N GLY A 11 -19.36 -17.19 -2.35
CA GLY A 11 -18.28 -18.19 -2.23
C GLY A 11 -17.39 -18.06 -0.99
N LYS A 12 -17.95 -18.27 0.21
CA LYS A 12 -17.13 -18.59 1.39
C LYS A 12 -16.40 -19.90 1.10
N LEU A 13 -15.09 -19.85 0.84
CA LEU A 13 -14.29 -21.06 0.78
C LEU A 13 -13.95 -21.42 2.23
N PRO A 14 -14.49 -22.53 2.77
CA PRO A 14 -14.12 -22.95 4.11
C PRO A 14 -12.62 -23.27 4.16
N LEU A 15 -12.01 -23.14 5.34
CA LEU A 15 -10.67 -23.69 5.55
C LEU A 15 -10.65 -25.14 5.06
N PRO A 16 -9.60 -25.58 4.34
CA PRO A 16 -9.52 -26.93 3.77
C PRO A 16 -9.22 -28.00 4.85
N LEU A 17 -9.88 -27.94 6.00
CA LEU A 17 -9.64 -28.76 7.19
C LEU A 17 -9.78 -30.25 6.87
N ASP A 18 -10.83 -30.63 6.16
CA ASP A 18 -11.10 -32.03 5.83
C ASP A 18 -10.14 -32.56 4.76
N ILE A 19 -9.70 -31.69 3.84
CA ILE A 19 -8.67 -32.02 2.84
C ILE A 19 -7.34 -32.28 3.53
N ILE A 20 -6.93 -31.39 4.45
CA ILE A 20 -5.71 -31.60 5.25
C ILE A 20 -5.85 -32.85 6.10
N ALA A 21 -6.95 -33.03 6.82
CA ALA A 21 -7.14 -34.21 7.66
C ALA A 21 -7.05 -35.52 6.85
N ALA A 22 -7.63 -35.55 5.64
CA ALA A 22 -7.51 -36.70 4.75
C ALA A 22 -6.09 -36.90 4.22
N SER A 23 -5.35 -35.81 3.96
CA SER A 23 -3.98 -35.86 3.45
C SER A 23 -2.98 -36.43 4.46
N LEU A 24 -3.29 -36.36 5.75
CA LEU A 24 -2.45 -36.91 6.83
C LEU A 24 -2.54 -38.45 6.98
N VAL A 25 -3.42 -39.13 6.23
CA VAL A 25 -3.67 -40.57 6.38
C VAL A 25 -2.60 -41.42 5.68
N CYS A 26 -2.24 -41.10 4.43
CA CYS A 26 -1.17 -41.76 3.68
C CYS A 26 -0.71 -40.92 2.47
N HIS A 27 0.42 -41.31 1.86
CA HIS A 27 1.05 -40.55 0.77
C HIS A 27 0.20 -40.41 -0.49
N GLU A 28 -0.66 -41.39 -0.81
CA GLU A 28 -1.57 -41.29 -1.95
C GLU A 28 -2.60 -40.17 -1.75
N TRP A 29 -3.19 -40.09 -0.56
CA TRP A 29 -4.14 -39.03 -0.23
C TRP A 29 -3.45 -37.69 -0.05
N GLN A 30 -2.20 -37.69 0.43
CA GLN A 30 -1.35 -36.50 0.44
C GLN A 30 -1.17 -35.94 -0.98
N ALA A 31 -0.77 -36.77 -1.94
CA ALA A 31 -0.57 -36.35 -3.33
C ALA A 31 -1.85 -35.82 -3.98
N VAL A 32 -3.02 -36.39 -3.64
CA VAL A 32 -4.32 -35.90 -4.12
C VAL A 32 -4.66 -34.54 -3.49
N ALA A 33 -4.48 -34.39 -2.18
CA ALA A 33 -4.77 -33.15 -1.47
C ALA A 33 -3.90 -31.97 -1.94
N GLU A 34 -2.65 -32.23 -2.31
CA GLU A 34 -1.73 -31.22 -2.85
C GLU A 34 -2.31 -30.46 -4.05
N HIS A 35 -3.06 -31.14 -4.93
CA HIS A 35 -3.69 -30.52 -6.08
C HIS A 35 -4.79 -29.51 -5.68
N PHE A 36 -5.43 -29.70 -4.52
CA PHE A 36 -6.51 -28.84 -4.04
C PHE A 36 -6.03 -27.69 -3.16
N LEU A 37 -4.92 -27.85 -2.42
CA LEU A 37 -4.39 -26.80 -1.55
C LEU A 37 -3.84 -25.61 -2.36
N GLY A 38 -3.28 -25.87 -3.55
CA GLY A 38 -2.89 -24.83 -4.50
C GLY A 38 -1.91 -23.79 -3.93
N THR A 39 -1.82 -22.64 -4.60
CA THR A 39 -1.00 -21.49 -4.19
C THR A 39 -1.66 -20.64 -3.11
N THR A 40 -2.99 -20.69 -3.00
CA THR A 40 -3.79 -19.96 -2.00
C THR A 40 -3.56 -20.42 -0.57
N PHE A 41 -2.88 -21.55 -0.37
CA PHE A 41 -2.52 -22.05 0.96
C PHE A 41 -1.39 -21.25 1.65
N ASN A 42 -0.79 -20.27 0.97
CA ASN A 42 0.22 -19.40 1.54
C ASN A 42 -0.33 -18.38 2.56
N ASP A 43 -1.62 -18.02 2.45
CA ASP A 43 -2.40 -17.22 3.41
C ASP A 43 -3.75 -17.90 3.71
N PRO A 44 -3.76 -19.02 4.46
CA PRO A 44 -4.99 -19.80 4.66
C PRO A 44 -6.05 -19.01 5.44
N LEU A 45 -5.64 -18.00 6.21
CA LEU A 45 -6.49 -17.18 7.06
C LEU A 45 -6.89 -15.85 6.42
N GLN A 46 -6.67 -15.64 5.11
CA GLN A 46 -6.99 -14.38 4.43
C GLN A 46 -8.49 -14.01 4.47
N GLN A 47 -9.37 -15.00 4.63
CA GLN A 47 -10.82 -14.76 4.66
C GLN A 47 -11.30 -14.44 6.07
N TYR A 48 -12.16 -13.42 6.15
CA TYR A 48 -12.72 -12.89 7.39
C TYR A 48 -13.81 -13.78 8.05
N CYS A 49 -13.98 -15.04 7.64
CA CYS A 49 -15.15 -15.85 7.96
C CYS A 49 -14.93 -17.01 8.95
N TYR A 50 -13.72 -17.18 9.49
CA TYR A 50 -13.39 -18.34 10.31
C TYR A 50 -13.63 -18.10 11.81
N GLU A 51 -14.30 -19.03 12.47
CA GLU A 51 -14.41 -19.06 13.92
C GLU A 51 -13.09 -19.51 14.55
N LEU A 52 -12.82 -19.10 15.81
CA LEU A 52 -11.57 -19.52 16.47
C LEU A 52 -11.45 -21.05 16.58
N SER A 53 -12.57 -21.78 16.69
CA SER A 53 -12.55 -23.25 16.71
C SER A 53 -12.06 -23.88 15.41
N ASP A 54 -12.33 -23.24 14.27
CA ASP A 54 -11.86 -23.71 12.97
C ASP A 54 -10.34 -23.47 12.86
N ILE A 55 -9.87 -22.31 13.33
CA ILE A 55 -8.44 -21.98 13.40
C ILE A 55 -7.71 -22.92 14.37
N GLU A 56 -8.29 -23.22 15.53
CA GLU A 56 -7.71 -24.18 16.47
C GLU A 56 -7.60 -25.58 15.84
N ARG A 57 -8.66 -26.05 15.17
CA ARG A 57 -8.62 -27.33 14.45
C ARG A 57 -7.57 -27.31 13.33
N PHE A 58 -7.45 -26.19 12.61
CA PHE A 58 -6.42 -26.00 11.59
C PHE A 58 -5.01 -26.13 12.18
N VAL A 59 -4.72 -25.40 13.26
CA VAL A 59 -3.41 -25.44 13.93
C VAL A 59 -3.06 -26.85 14.38
N ARG A 60 -4.00 -27.59 15.00
CA ARG A 60 -3.79 -28.98 15.40
C ARG A 60 -3.46 -29.91 14.22
N LEU A 61 -4.08 -29.68 13.06
CA LEU A 61 -3.77 -30.42 11.84
C LEU A 61 -2.36 -30.07 11.32
N LEU A 62 -1.95 -28.81 11.40
CA LEU A 62 -0.58 -28.41 11.04
C LEU A 62 0.46 -29.04 11.99
N GLU A 63 0.21 -29.06 13.29
CA GLU A 63 1.07 -29.73 14.28
C GLU A 63 1.20 -31.22 13.94
N THR A 64 0.08 -31.90 13.67
CA THR A 64 0.07 -33.31 13.28
C THR A 64 0.85 -33.51 11.97
N SER A 65 0.72 -32.60 11.00
CA SER A 65 1.47 -32.66 9.75
C SER A 65 2.98 -32.53 9.95
N ARG A 66 3.41 -31.71 10.91
CA ARG A 66 4.82 -31.54 11.28
C ARG A 66 5.35 -32.82 11.91
N ASP A 67 4.60 -33.42 12.82
CA ASP A 67 4.98 -34.66 13.50
C ASP A 67 5.08 -35.86 12.53
N LEU A 68 4.25 -35.86 11.48
CA LEU A 68 4.31 -36.84 10.39
C LEU A 68 5.39 -36.54 9.34
N GLY A 69 6.13 -35.43 9.46
CA GLY A 69 7.17 -35.03 8.51
C GLY A 69 6.64 -34.50 7.17
N ILE A 70 5.35 -34.15 7.08
CA ILE A 70 4.74 -33.53 5.89
C ILE A 70 5.01 -32.03 5.89
N GLY A 71 4.90 -31.37 7.05
CA GLY A 71 5.30 -29.97 7.23
C GLY A 71 4.43 -28.94 6.50
N TYR A 72 3.10 -29.06 6.55
CA TYR A 72 2.22 -28.07 5.88
C TYR A 72 2.43 -26.63 6.36
N GLY A 73 2.87 -26.44 7.60
CA GLY A 73 3.23 -25.12 8.14
C GLY A 73 4.35 -24.42 7.36
N ASP A 74 5.21 -25.16 6.66
CA ASP A 74 6.31 -24.59 5.87
C ASP A 74 5.83 -23.86 4.61
N ARG A 75 4.58 -24.10 4.20
CA ARG A 75 3.96 -23.45 3.04
C ARG A 75 3.29 -22.12 3.38
N ILE A 76 3.17 -21.79 4.66
CA ILE A 76 2.48 -20.60 5.12
C ILE A 76 3.49 -19.44 5.18
N ASP A 77 3.47 -18.61 4.16
CA ASP A 77 4.30 -17.40 4.07
C ASP A 77 3.63 -16.18 4.73
N ILE A 78 2.30 -16.19 4.87
CA ILE A 78 1.51 -15.08 5.37
C ILE A 78 0.70 -15.54 6.57
N VAL A 79 0.87 -14.84 7.70
CA VAL A 79 0.05 -15.06 8.90
C VAL A 79 -0.92 -13.91 9.04
N THR A 80 -2.20 -14.22 8.98
CA THR A 80 -3.28 -13.24 9.12
C THR A 80 -3.95 -13.37 10.49
N ILE A 81 -4.00 -12.25 11.23
CA ILE A 81 -4.62 -12.14 12.55
C ILE A 81 -5.78 -11.16 12.46
N TYR A 82 -6.97 -11.60 12.85
CA TYR A 82 -8.07 -10.69 13.08
C TYR A 82 -8.25 -10.42 14.57
N LEU A 83 -8.20 -9.15 14.97
CA LEU A 83 -8.26 -8.78 16.40
C LEU A 83 -9.60 -9.15 17.07
N HIS A 84 -10.67 -9.38 16.29
CA HIS A 84 -11.95 -9.82 16.85
C HIS A 84 -11.90 -11.23 17.45
N HIS A 85 -10.94 -12.08 17.05
CA HIS A 85 -10.76 -13.41 17.65
C HIS A 85 -10.32 -13.34 19.11
N PHE A 86 -9.71 -12.23 19.54
CA PHE A 86 -9.25 -11.99 20.90
C PHE A 86 -10.35 -11.46 21.83
N ARG A 87 -11.62 -11.45 21.41
CA ARG A 87 -12.74 -11.03 22.24
C ARG A 87 -13.93 -11.99 22.15
N ASN A 88 -14.66 -12.09 23.25
CA ASN A 88 -15.99 -12.66 23.31
C ASN A 88 -17.01 -11.52 23.31
N ALA A 89 -18.12 -11.67 22.61
CA ALA A 89 -19.28 -10.79 22.70
C ALA A 89 -20.37 -11.49 23.51
N TYR A 90 -21.02 -10.77 24.42
CA TYR A 90 -22.22 -11.27 25.09
C TYR A 90 -23.18 -10.13 25.41
N TRP A 91 -24.46 -10.48 25.49
CA TRP A 91 -25.50 -9.54 25.90
C TRP A 91 -25.49 -9.39 27.43
N ALA A 92 -25.33 -8.16 27.91
CA ALA A 92 -25.49 -7.79 29.31
C ALA A 92 -26.77 -6.98 29.48
N PHE A 93 -27.61 -7.40 30.43
CA PHE A 93 -28.79 -6.65 30.86
C PHE A 93 -28.48 -5.99 32.21
N GLY A 94 -29.24 -4.95 32.59
CA GLY A 94 -29.02 -4.16 33.81
C GLY A 94 -29.08 -4.93 35.15
N ASP A 95 -29.19 -6.26 35.10
CA ASP A 95 -29.14 -7.19 36.23
C ASP A 95 -27.74 -7.82 36.46
N GLY A 96 -26.75 -7.52 35.60
CA GLY A 96 -25.39 -8.02 35.70
C GLY A 96 -25.19 -9.48 35.29
N ARG A 97 -26.20 -10.14 34.69
CA ARG A 97 -26.11 -11.53 34.24
C ARG A 97 -25.74 -11.63 32.75
N LYS A 98 -24.97 -12.66 32.39
CA LYS A 98 -24.60 -12.98 30.99
C LYS A 98 -25.64 -13.92 30.39
N TYR A 99 -26.15 -13.62 29.19
CA TYR A 99 -27.13 -14.47 28.49
C TYR A 99 -26.60 -14.88 27.11
N PRO A 100 -26.76 -16.15 26.69
CA PRO A 100 -26.39 -16.61 25.35
C PRO A 100 -27.31 -16.03 24.25
N ASP A 101 -26.78 -15.94 23.02
CA ASP A 101 -27.28 -15.15 21.88
C ASP A 101 -28.74 -15.35 21.45
N SER A 102 -29.40 -16.42 21.88
CA SER A 102 -30.71 -16.81 21.36
C SER A 102 -31.93 -16.25 22.09
N LEU A 103 -31.76 -15.52 23.20
CA LEU A 103 -32.89 -15.26 24.10
C LEU A 103 -33.47 -13.84 24.15
N VAL A 104 -32.74 -12.76 23.82
CA VAL A 104 -33.32 -11.41 24.00
C VAL A 104 -32.70 -10.37 23.06
N ALA A 105 -33.11 -10.38 21.79
CA ALA A 105 -32.90 -9.25 20.89
C ALA A 105 -33.88 -8.12 21.29
N GLY A 106 -33.43 -7.15 22.09
CA GLY A 106 -34.24 -5.94 22.29
C GLY A 106 -33.89 -4.99 23.43
N ALA A 107 -33.08 -5.38 24.43
CA ALA A 107 -32.84 -4.50 25.60
C ALA A 107 -31.45 -4.61 26.26
N GLY A 108 -30.51 -5.36 25.68
CA GLY A 108 -29.18 -5.61 26.27
C GLY A 108 -28.10 -4.74 25.64
N LEU A 109 -27.10 -4.34 26.44
CA LEU A 109 -25.85 -3.78 25.93
C LEU A 109 -24.93 -4.94 25.52
N ILE A 110 -24.32 -4.88 24.34
CA ILE A 110 -23.26 -5.83 23.99
C ILE A 110 -22.04 -5.46 24.81
N VAL A 111 -21.55 -6.41 25.61
CA VAL A 111 -20.31 -6.29 26.38
C VAL A 111 -19.29 -7.23 25.77
N PHE A 112 -18.07 -6.72 25.61
CA PHE A 112 -16.96 -7.50 25.11
C PHE A 112 -15.99 -7.84 26.25
N THR A 113 -15.42 -9.05 26.23
CA THR A 113 -14.33 -9.44 27.12
C THR A 113 -13.19 -10.04 26.33
N TYR A 114 -11.97 -9.87 26.82
CA TYR A 114 -10.80 -10.53 26.27
C TYR A 114 -10.92 -12.07 26.27
N ARG A 115 -10.45 -12.72 25.19
CA ARG A 115 -10.46 -14.17 24.99
C ARG A 115 -9.01 -14.70 24.99
N PRO A 116 -8.50 -15.18 26.14
CA PRO A 116 -7.12 -15.63 26.25
C PRO A 116 -6.80 -16.88 25.43
N GLU A 117 -7.80 -17.72 25.12
CA GLU A 117 -7.61 -18.92 24.30
C GLU A 117 -7.09 -18.59 22.90
N ALA A 118 -7.41 -17.39 22.38
CA ALA A 118 -6.90 -16.93 21.11
C ALA A 118 -5.38 -16.71 21.13
N GLU A 119 -4.80 -16.28 22.26
CA GLU A 119 -3.34 -16.10 22.38
C GLU A 119 -2.60 -17.42 22.11
N GLU A 120 -3.07 -18.51 22.70
CA GLU A 120 -2.47 -19.85 22.57
C GLU A 120 -2.62 -20.40 21.15
N VAL A 121 -3.81 -20.27 20.55
CA VAL A 121 -4.06 -20.73 19.17
C VAL A 121 -3.13 -20.02 18.18
N PHE A 122 -3.03 -18.69 18.25
CA PHE A 122 -2.15 -17.95 17.35
C PHE A 122 -0.67 -18.16 17.66
N PHE A 123 -0.28 -18.30 18.94
CA PHE A 123 1.10 -18.67 19.28
C PHE A 123 1.49 -20.00 18.66
N ASN A 124 0.64 -21.02 18.78
CA ASN A 124 0.89 -22.33 18.19
C ASN A 124 0.93 -22.26 16.65
N LEU A 125 0.09 -21.42 16.03
CA LEU A 125 0.19 -21.14 14.60
C LEU A 125 1.59 -20.63 14.22
N PHE A 126 2.09 -19.59 14.91
CA PHE A 126 3.45 -19.08 14.69
C PHE A 126 4.53 -20.13 14.95
N ALA A 127 4.33 -21.01 15.93
CA ALA A 127 5.30 -22.05 16.28
C ALA A 127 5.37 -23.19 15.25
N VAL A 128 4.30 -23.40 14.47
CA VAL A 128 4.25 -24.42 13.41
C VAL A 128 4.66 -23.87 12.05
N CYS A 129 4.44 -22.58 11.80
CA CYS A 129 4.95 -21.90 10.60
C CYS A 129 6.47 -21.73 10.71
N SER A 130 7.24 -22.32 9.79
CA SER A 130 8.70 -22.25 9.89
C SER A 130 9.29 -20.90 9.50
N ARG A 131 8.69 -20.18 8.54
CA ARG A 131 9.24 -18.93 7.97
C ARG A 131 8.18 -17.93 7.46
N PRO A 132 7.26 -17.43 8.31
CA PRO A 132 6.32 -16.41 7.86
C PRO A 132 7.04 -15.12 7.44
N ARG A 133 6.80 -14.67 6.20
CA ARG A 133 7.40 -13.45 5.63
C ARG A 133 6.53 -12.21 5.82
N LYS A 134 5.21 -12.40 5.87
CA LYS A 134 4.23 -11.32 5.98
C LYS A 134 3.29 -11.55 7.16
N LEU A 135 3.01 -10.50 7.90
CA LEU A 135 2.05 -10.47 9.00
C LEU A 135 0.95 -9.46 8.68
N ASN A 136 -0.28 -9.94 8.60
CA ASN A 136 -1.47 -9.11 8.44
C ASN A 136 -2.21 -9.03 9.77
N ILE A 137 -2.60 -7.82 10.17
CA ILE A 137 -3.42 -7.57 11.35
C ILE A 137 -4.63 -6.75 10.93
N PHE A 138 -5.82 -7.33 11.07
CA PHE A 138 -7.08 -6.70 10.72
C PHE A 138 -7.86 -6.32 11.98
N GLN A 139 -8.10 -5.02 12.13
CA GLN A 139 -8.97 -4.43 13.14
C GLN A 139 -10.25 -3.89 12.51
N ILE A 140 -11.26 -4.73 12.48
CA ILE A 140 -12.59 -4.42 11.95
C ILE A 140 -13.59 -3.92 12.99
N CYS A 141 -13.21 -3.96 14.26
CA CYS A 141 -14.09 -3.75 15.39
C CYS A 141 -13.51 -2.75 16.38
N ASP A 142 -14.37 -2.17 17.21
CA ASP A 142 -13.93 -1.25 18.26
C ASP A 142 -13.03 -1.96 19.26
N TRP A 143 -11.93 -1.30 19.58
CA TRP A 143 -10.93 -1.78 20.53
C TRP A 143 -11.26 -1.28 21.96
N ASP A 144 -11.10 -2.13 22.97
CA ASP A 144 -11.15 -1.71 24.37
C ASP A 144 -9.71 -1.46 24.88
N PRO A 145 -9.37 -0.23 25.34
CA PRO A 145 -8.06 0.09 25.87
C PRO A 145 -7.57 -0.85 27.00
N HIS A 146 -8.48 -1.47 27.77
CA HIS A 146 -8.09 -2.40 28.83
C HIS A 146 -7.40 -3.67 28.29
N TRP A 147 -7.60 -4.02 27.02
CA TRP A 147 -6.98 -5.19 26.39
C TRP A 147 -5.57 -4.94 25.85
N GLU A 148 -5.10 -3.68 25.85
CA GLU A 148 -3.76 -3.32 25.33
C GLU A 148 -2.64 -4.09 26.03
N GLN A 149 -2.75 -4.33 27.34
CA GLN A 149 -1.74 -5.11 28.07
C GLN A 149 -1.67 -6.56 27.61
N HIS A 150 -2.82 -7.16 27.29
CA HIS A 150 -2.89 -8.54 26.81
C HIS A 150 -2.27 -8.65 25.42
N LEU A 151 -2.65 -7.76 24.51
CA LEU A 151 -2.09 -7.76 23.15
C LEU A 151 -0.57 -7.50 23.14
N SER A 152 -0.06 -6.66 24.06
CA SER A 152 1.40 -6.46 24.22
C SER A 152 2.12 -7.72 24.71
N ARG A 153 1.51 -8.48 25.63
CA ARG A 153 2.05 -9.77 26.08
C ARG A 153 2.06 -10.78 24.94
N PHE A 154 0.96 -10.85 24.18
CA PHE A 154 0.86 -11.69 22.99
C PHE A 154 1.96 -11.38 21.97
N TYR A 155 2.16 -10.10 21.60
CA TYR A 155 3.24 -9.70 20.69
C TYR A 155 4.63 -10.10 21.20
N THR A 156 4.87 -9.96 22.50
CA THR A 156 6.12 -10.41 23.13
C THR A 156 6.25 -11.93 23.08
N HIS A 157 5.14 -12.65 23.23
CA HIS A 157 5.11 -14.12 23.24
C HIS A 157 5.43 -14.72 21.86
N ILE A 158 4.92 -14.13 20.77
CA ILE A 158 5.19 -14.59 19.40
C ILE A 158 6.59 -14.20 18.89
N SER A 159 7.30 -13.31 19.58
CA SER A 159 8.61 -12.77 19.16
C SER A 159 9.63 -13.81 18.66
N PRO A 160 9.81 -14.99 19.28
CA PRO A 160 10.78 -15.99 18.81
C PRO A 160 10.53 -16.49 17.38
N HIS A 161 9.30 -16.39 16.89
CA HIS A 161 8.87 -16.90 15.59
C HIS A 161 8.81 -15.80 14.51
N CYS A 162 9.08 -14.56 14.88
CA CYS A 162 8.85 -13.40 14.02
C CYS A 162 10.09 -12.90 13.25
N HIS A 163 11.26 -13.53 13.40
CA HIS A 163 12.52 -13.03 12.83
C HIS A 163 12.59 -13.07 11.30
N THR A 164 11.69 -13.81 10.65
CA THR A 164 11.58 -13.90 9.18
C THR A 164 10.60 -12.89 8.58
N ILE A 165 9.82 -12.20 9.41
CA ILE A 165 8.78 -11.27 8.96
C ILE A 165 9.44 -10.00 8.45
N THR A 166 9.31 -9.75 7.15
CA THR A 166 9.80 -8.53 6.50
C THR A 166 8.69 -7.55 6.14
N THR A 167 7.45 -8.01 6.15
CA THR A 167 6.27 -7.22 5.75
C THR A 167 5.22 -7.20 6.86
N LEU A 168 4.83 -6.01 7.29
CA LEU A 168 3.75 -5.80 8.24
C LEU A 168 2.62 -5.00 7.58
N GLU A 169 1.42 -5.55 7.60
CA GLU A 169 0.21 -4.88 7.15
C GLU A 169 -0.78 -4.77 8.32
N TYR A 170 -1.20 -3.56 8.63
CA TYR A 170 -2.19 -3.26 9.64
C TYR A 170 -3.35 -2.53 8.98
N LEU A 171 -4.55 -3.10 9.05
CA LEU A 171 -5.75 -2.49 8.50
C LEU A 171 -6.81 -2.32 9.57
N ALA A 172 -7.17 -1.06 9.86
CA ALA A 172 -8.29 -0.72 10.71
C ALA A 172 -9.50 -0.22 9.90
N THR A 173 -10.71 -0.56 10.32
CA THR A 173 -11.96 0.00 9.77
C THR A 173 -12.71 0.88 10.78
N LYS A 174 -12.14 1.07 11.97
CA LYS A 174 -12.73 1.81 13.10
C LYS A 174 -11.69 2.74 13.70
N SER A 175 -12.15 3.86 14.27
CA SER A 175 -11.27 4.95 14.72
C SER A 175 -10.53 4.68 16.04
N ASN A 176 -11.06 3.81 16.91
CA ASN A 176 -10.38 3.51 18.18
C ASN A 176 -9.33 2.40 17.98
N ASN A 177 -8.09 2.81 17.75
CA ASN A 177 -6.98 1.91 17.49
C ASN A 177 -6.21 1.51 18.76
N PRO A 178 -5.62 0.29 18.80
CA PRO A 178 -4.74 -0.13 19.87
C PRO A 178 -3.47 0.73 19.90
N LYS A 179 -3.15 1.31 21.06
CA LYS A 179 -1.97 2.18 21.20
C LYS A 179 -0.65 1.40 21.30
N ASN A 180 -0.72 0.08 21.39
CA ASN A 180 0.43 -0.79 21.65
C ASN A 180 1.07 -1.41 20.40
N LEU A 181 0.68 -1.00 19.19
CA LEU A 181 1.30 -1.50 17.95
C LEU A 181 2.82 -1.22 17.91
N HIS A 182 3.28 -0.17 18.60
CA HIS A 182 4.69 0.14 18.76
C HIS A 182 5.50 -1.03 19.34
N THR A 183 4.92 -1.87 20.21
CA THR A 183 5.57 -3.07 20.75
C THR A 183 5.91 -4.05 19.63
N LEU A 184 4.95 -4.32 18.74
CA LEU A 184 5.16 -5.21 17.60
C LEU A 184 6.17 -4.63 16.61
N ILE A 185 6.03 -3.35 16.24
CA ILE A 185 6.95 -2.69 15.31
C ILE A 185 8.39 -2.70 15.86
N ALA A 186 8.56 -2.41 17.16
CA ALA A 186 9.87 -2.44 17.79
C ALA A 186 10.50 -3.85 17.75
N LEU A 187 9.72 -4.90 18.00
CA LEU A 187 10.17 -6.29 17.91
C LEU A 187 10.61 -6.68 16.49
N LEU A 188 9.93 -6.17 15.47
CA LEU A 188 10.20 -6.49 14.07
C LEU A 188 11.20 -5.53 13.40
N SER A 189 11.58 -4.44 14.06
CA SER A 189 12.27 -3.27 13.48
C SER A 189 13.56 -3.60 12.71
N SER A 190 14.33 -4.60 13.13
CA SER A 190 15.57 -4.99 12.44
C SER A 190 15.35 -5.71 11.10
N HIS A 191 14.17 -6.30 10.88
CA HIS A 191 13.85 -7.14 9.73
C HIS A 191 12.84 -6.51 8.77
N LEU A 192 12.02 -5.56 9.24
CA LEU A 192 10.99 -4.93 8.42
C LEU A 192 11.57 -4.17 7.24
N ARG A 193 11.00 -4.46 6.06
CA ARG A 193 11.27 -3.82 4.77
C ARG A 193 10.03 -3.15 4.21
N HIS A 194 8.84 -3.66 4.53
CA HIS A 194 7.58 -3.14 4.02
C HIS A 194 6.60 -2.96 5.18
N ILE A 195 6.03 -1.77 5.31
CA ILE A 195 5.03 -1.45 6.33
C ILE A 195 3.83 -0.79 5.65
N THR A 196 2.64 -1.29 5.92
CA THR A 196 1.37 -0.71 5.50
C THR A 196 0.51 -0.46 6.73
N LEU A 197 0.17 0.79 7.01
CA LEU A 197 -0.64 1.20 8.15
C LEU A 197 -1.88 1.94 7.66
N ASN A 198 -3.01 1.23 7.61
CA ASN A 198 -4.29 1.78 7.15
C ASN A 198 -5.18 2.14 8.34
N SER A 199 -5.62 3.39 8.36
CA SER A 199 -6.56 3.96 9.33
C SER A 199 -6.08 3.94 10.77
N LEU A 200 -4.76 4.04 10.95
CA LEU A 200 -4.09 4.14 12.23
C LEU A 200 -3.49 5.53 12.40
N ILE A 201 -3.74 6.20 13.53
CA ILE A 201 -3.01 7.42 13.87
C ILE A 201 -1.77 7.02 14.70
N PRO A 202 -0.54 7.23 14.20
CA PRO A 202 0.65 6.84 14.93
C PRO A 202 0.80 7.64 16.23
N THR A 203 0.89 6.94 17.35
CA THR A 203 1.25 7.58 18.64
C THR A 203 2.75 7.91 18.67
N PRO A 204 3.23 8.82 19.54
CA PRO A 204 4.67 9.09 19.66
C PRO A 204 5.54 7.83 19.92
N PRO A 205 5.11 6.85 20.73
CA PRO A 205 5.79 5.55 20.82
C PRO A 205 5.85 4.78 19.49
N THR A 206 4.77 4.83 18.70
CA THR A 206 4.71 4.21 17.37
C THR A 206 5.72 4.87 16.42
N LEU A 207 5.82 6.20 16.43
CA LEU A 207 6.81 6.94 15.64
C LEU A 207 8.24 6.59 16.04
N ALA A 208 8.53 6.47 17.34
CA ALA A 208 9.85 6.04 17.81
C ALA A 208 10.21 4.60 17.36
N ALA A 209 9.23 3.68 17.40
CA ALA A 209 9.42 2.32 16.90
C ALA A 209 9.64 2.29 15.38
N LEU A 210 8.88 3.09 14.62
CA LEU A 210 9.03 3.26 13.19
C LEU A 210 10.40 3.85 12.81
N ALA A 211 10.91 4.82 13.57
CA ALA A 211 12.26 5.38 13.40
C ALA A 211 13.38 4.34 13.60
N SER A 212 13.10 3.23 14.29
CA SER A 212 14.07 2.14 14.47
C SER A 212 14.16 1.19 13.26
N CYS A 213 13.27 1.33 12.27
CA CYS A 213 13.19 0.48 11.09
C CYS A 213 14.15 0.95 9.97
N HIS A 214 15.47 0.78 10.15
CA HIS A 214 16.48 1.35 9.23
C HIS A 214 16.55 0.70 7.83
N ASN A 215 15.98 -0.49 7.66
CA ASN A 215 15.99 -1.24 6.39
C ASN A 215 14.69 -1.11 5.58
N LEU A 216 13.85 -0.14 5.94
CA LEU A 216 12.56 0.07 5.29
C LEU A 216 12.75 0.44 3.81
N LYS A 217 12.16 -0.37 2.92
CA LYS A 217 12.11 -0.17 1.48
C LYS A 217 10.77 0.43 1.04
N SER A 218 9.67 0.09 1.71
CA SER A 218 8.33 0.59 1.36
C SER A 218 7.54 0.97 2.60
N TYR A 219 6.87 2.12 2.54
CA TYR A 219 5.96 2.59 3.57
C TYR A 219 4.65 3.08 2.93
N HIS A 220 3.53 2.54 3.41
CA HIS A 220 2.20 2.97 3.03
C HIS A 220 1.45 3.43 4.28
N HIS A 221 0.83 4.61 4.22
CA HIS A 221 0.02 5.14 5.31
C HIS A 221 -1.20 5.88 4.80
N THR A 222 -2.35 5.66 5.44
CA THR A 222 -3.61 6.32 5.05
C THR A 222 -4.05 7.47 5.95
N HIS A 223 -3.18 8.01 6.83
CA HIS A 223 -3.48 9.12 7.77
C HIS A 223 -2.23 10.01 8.03
N ASP A 224 -2.36 11.13 8.76
CA ASP A 224 -1.31 12.08 9.25
C ASP A 224 0.07 12.10 8.54
N HIS A 225 0.30 13.13 7.72
CA HIS A 225 1.52 13.31 6.92
C HIS A 225 2.70 13.94 7.66
N ASN A 226 2.47 14.70 8.74
CA ASN A 226 3.53 15.52 9.36
C ASN A 226 4.47 14.68 10.22
N SER A 227 3.91 13.73 10.95
CA SER A 227 4.66 12.83 11.82
C SER A 227 5.66 11.97 11.02
N ILE A 228 5.41 11.75 9.73
CA ILE A 228 6.28 10.94 8.85
C ILE A 228 7.53 11.71 8.42
N ALA A 229 7.45 13.03 8.21
CA ALA A 229 8.60 13.83 7.76
C ALA A 229 9.79 13.69 8.71
N GLN A 230 9.51 13.57 10.01
CA GLN A 230 10.52 13.39 11.07
C GLN A 230 11.19 11.99 11.04
N LEU A 231 10.56 11.01 10.39
CA LEU A 231 11.06 9.64 10.28
C LEU A 231 11.97 9.43 9.07
N LEU A 232 11.85 10.25 8.03
CA LEU A 232 12.61 10.12 6.78
C LEU A 232 14.13 10.04 6.97
N PRO A 233 14.77 10.78 7.89
CA PRO A 233 16.20 10.64 8.16
C PRO A 233 16.60 9.22 8.61
N ALA A 234 15.68 8.48 9.22
CA ALA A 234 15.90 7.10 9.67
C ALA A 234 15.69 6.05 8.57
N TRP A 235 15.13 6.42 7.41
CA TRP A 235 14.80 5.53 6.30
C TRP A 235 15.56 5.88 4.99
N PRO A 236 16.90 5.88 4.99
CA PRO A 236 17.69 6.28 3.83
C PRO A 236 17.59 5.30 2.64
N ARG A 237 17.03 4.10 2.86
CA ARG A 237 16.86 3.05 1.85
C ARG A 237 15.44 2.98 1.28
N LEU A 238 14.58 3.95 1.62
CA LEU A 238 13.20 3.98 1.16
C LEU A 238 13.16 4.07 -0.38
N ARG A 239 12.43 3.14 -1.00
CA ARG A 239 12.21 3.03 -2.44
C ARG A 239 10.77 3.39 -2.82
N SER A 240 9.81 3.15 -1.93
CA SER A 240 8.40 3.39 -2.18
C SER A 240 7.74 4.08 -0.99
N LEU A 241 7.04 5.17 -1.25
CA LEU A 241 6.21 5.86 -0.27
C LEU A 241 4.81 6.08 -0.85
N THR A 242 3.80 5.67 -0.11
CA THR A 242 2.40 5.94 -0.45
C THR A 242 1.70 6.61 0.72
N LEU A 243 1.12 7.77 0.43
CA LEU A 243 0.36 8.56 1.38
C LEU A 243 -1.01 8.79 0.78
N SER A 244 -2.02 8.22 1.44
CA SER A 244 -3.41 8.40 1.06
C SER A 244 -4.11 9.22 2.15
N PRO A 245 -4.92 10.24 1.80
CA PRO A 245 -5.73 10.93 2.78
C PRO A 245 -6.85 10.01 3.25
N ASP A 246 -7.24 10.14 4.53
CA ASP A 246 -8.42 9.45 5.04
C ASP A 246 -9.70 10.18 4.60
N ILE A 247 -10.67 9.41 4.14
CA ILE A 247 -11.97 9.91 3.69
C ILE A 247 -12.83 10.38 4.89
N GLN A 248 -12.47 10.03 6.14
CA GLN A 248 -13.32 10.23 7.31
C GLN A 248 -12.93 11.37 8.26
N LEU A 249 -11.73 11.97 8.15
CA LEU A 249 -11.27 12.97 9.12
C LEU A 249 -11.02 14.33 8.46
N HIS A 250 -11.86 15.29 8.88
CA HIS A 250 -11.92 16.70 8.45
C HIS A 250 -10.82 17.59 9.03
N ASP A 251 -9.73 17.03 9.54
CA ASP A 251 -8.69 17.81 10.21
C ASP A 251 -7.66 18.29 9.16
N PRO A 252 -7.33 19.59 9.09
CA PRO A 252 -6.31 20.09 8.19
C PRO A 252 -4.95 19.49 8.59
N GLY A 253 -4.55 18.44 7.89
CA GLY A 253 -3.27 17.76 8.08
C GLY A 253 -2.10 18.72 7.78
N PRO A 254 -0.95 18.60 8.47
CA PRO A 254 0.12 19.59 8.34
C PRO A 254 0.96 19.43 7.07
N ASP A 255 1.83 20.43 6.84
CA ASP A 255 2.56 20.79 5.62
C ASP A 255 3.19 19.64 4.78
N ILE A 256 2.46 19.16 3.76
CA ILE A 256 2.96 18.19 2.76
C ILE A 256 4.20 18.74 2.01
N HIS A 257 4.32 20.07 1.89
CA HIS A 257 5.48 20.69 1.26
C HIS A 257 6.78 20.29 1.98
N SER A 258 6.84 20.45 3.30
CA SER A 258 7.99 20.07 4.11
C SER A 258 8.33 18.59 3.92
N LEU A 259 7.33 17.71 3.89
CA LEU A 259 7.53 16.28 3.66
C LEU A 259 8.22 15.99 2.33
N VAL A 260 7.75 16.60 1.23
CA VAL A 260 8.35 16.41 -0.11
C VAL A 260 9.80 16.91 -0.15
N VAL A 261 10.08 18.05 0.48
CA VAL A 261 11.47 18.57 0.58
C VAL A 261 12.36 17.61 1.38
N GLN A 262 11.86 17.10 2.51
CA GLN A 262 12.61 16.13 3.32
C GLN A 262 12.83 14.81 2.57
N LEU A 263 11.88 14.34 1.75
CA LEU A 263 12.05 13.16 0.90
C LEU A 263 13.20 13.36 -0.09
N ALA A 264 13.25 14.53 -0.74
CA ALA A 264 14.31 14.88 -1.67
C ALA A 264 15.70 14.88 -1.02
N ILE A 265 15.77 15.24 0.27
CA ILE A 265 17.03 15.30 1.04
C ILE A 265 17.44 13.92 1.57
N PHE A 266 16.52 13.17 2.18
CA PHE A 266 16.85 11.95 2.94
C PHE A 266 16.63 10.65 2.17
N CYS A 267 15.81 10.66 1.11
CA CYS A 267 15.43 9.46 0.37
C CYS A 267 15.73 9.58 -1.14
N PRO A 268 16.99 9.83 -1.57
CA PRO A 268 17.33 9.99 -2.99
C PRO A 268 17.14 8.72 -3.83
N ARG A 269 16.98 7.55 -3.17
CA ARG A 269 16.73 6.25 -3.81
C ARG A 269 15.23 5.97 -4.05
N LEU A 270 14.36 6.94 -3.82
CA LEU A 270 12.93 6.77 -4.01
C LEU A 270 12.62 6.52 -5.49
N LYS A 271 11.91 5.42 -5.75
CA LYS A 271 11.45 4.99 -7.07
C LYS A 271 9.96 5.26 -7.26
N ASN A 272 9.17 5.07 -6.21
CA ASN A 272 7.72 5.16 -6.27
C ASN A 272 7.24 6.17 -5.24
N LEU A 273 6.56 7.22 -5.70
CA LEU A 273 5.88 8.18 -4.85
C LEU A 273 4.41 8.24 -5.23
N VAL A 274 3.54 8.02 -4.25
CA VAL A 274 2.09 8.16 -4.39
C VAL A 274 1.60 9.15 -3.35
N LEU A 275 1.08 10.28 -3.82
CA LEU A 275 0.47 11.32 -3.01
C LEU A 275 -0.99 11.48 -3.45
N ASN A 276 -1.92 11.33 -2.50
CA ASN A 276 -3.35 11.50 -2.75
C ASN A 276 -3.86 10.69 -3.95
N PRO A 277 -3.90 9.34 -3.89
CA PRO A 277 -4.29 8.54 -5.06
C PRO A 277 -5.78 8.63 -5.43
N PHE A 278 -6.63 9.22 -4.58
CA PHE A 278 -8.06 9.38 -4.83
C PHE A 278 -8.41 10.86 -4.77
N PRO A 279 -9.11 11.42 -5.80
CA PRO A 279 -9.62 12.77 -5.72
C PRO A 279 -10.59 12.88 -4.55
N CYS A 280 -10.25 13.71 -3.57
CA CYS A 280 -11.17 14.04 -2.51
C CYS A 280 -12.21 15.00 -3.10
N ASN A 281 -13.49 14.61 -3.16
CA ASN A 281 -14.60 15.51 -3.58
C ASN A 281 -14.82 16.72 -2.62
N PHE A 282 -13.86 17.01 -1.76
CA PHE A 282 -13.91 18.06 -0.76
C PHE A 282 -12.85 19.10 -1.12
N VAL A 283 -13.23 20.37 -1.08
CA VAL A 283 -12.34 21.50 -1.37
C VAL A 283 -11.14 21.44 -0.43
N THR A 284 -10.00 20.92 -0.89
CA THR A 284 -8.73 21.06 -0.19
C THR A 284 -8.27 22.50 -0.32
N ASP A 285 -8.00 23.15 0.82
CA ASP A 285 -7.35 24.46 0.82
C ASP A 285 -5.94 24.31 0.20
N ALA A 286 -5.60 25.18 -0.76
CA ALA A 286 -4.33 25.14 -1.51
C ALA A 286 -3.08 25.21 -0.60
N THR A 287 -3.26 25.58 0.67
CA THR A 287 -2.22 25.61 1.70
C THR A 287 -1.68 24.24 2.13
N PHE A 288 -2.32 23.12 1.74
CA PHE A 288 -1.93 21.77 2.17
C PHE A 288 -1.36 20.88 1.05
N GLN A 289 -1.05 21.48 -0.11
CA GLN A 289 -0.51 20.76 -1.26
C GLN A 289 0.99 21.06 -1.43
N PRO A 290 1.80 20.12 -1.93
CA PRO A 290 3.19 20.40 -2.22
C PRO A 290 3.29 21.44 -3.34
N SER A 291 4.13 22.45 -3.14
CA SER A 291 4.36 23.50 -4.14
C SER A 291 5.04 22.93 -5.38
N GLU A 292 4.86 23.64 -6.50
CA GLU A 292 5.58 23.32 -7.73
C GLU A 292 7.11 23.28 -7.53
N LEU A 293 7.63 24.17 -6.67
CA LEU A 293 9.05 24.24 -6.33
C LEU A 293 9.52 23.00 -5.58
N ALA A 294 8.78 22.58 -4.54
CA ALA A 294 9.12 21.39 -3.76
C ALA A 294 9.09 20.13 -4.63
N MET A 295 8.08 20.00 -5.49
CA MET A 295 7.99 18.88 -6.42
C MET A 295 9.11 18.88 -7.47
N SER A 296 9.46 20.05 -8.01
CA SER A 296 10.57 20.17 -8.96
C SER A 296 11.92 19.85 -8.29
N PHE A 297 12.12 20.29 -7.05
CA PHE A 297 13.29 19.92 -6.25
C PHE A 297 13.31 18.41 -5.95
N PHE A 298 12.17 17.81 -5.62
CA PHE A 298 12.08 16.38 -5.40
C PHE A 298 12.51 15.58 -6.64
N VAL A 299 12.00 15.92 -7.82
CA VAL A 299 12.37 15.24 -9.06
C VAL A 299 13.86 15.41 -9.39
N SER A 300 14.43 16.60 -9.16
CA SER A 300 15.85 16.83 -9.46
C SER A 300 16.80 16.01 -8.58
N ARG A 301 16.37 15.62 -7.38
CA ARG A 301 17.14 14.77 -6.45
C ARG A 301 16.83 13.29 -6.62
N CYS A 302 15.57 12.91 -6.83
CA CYS A 302 15.12 11.52 -6.97
C CYS A 302 15.09 11.09 -8.44
N ARG A 303 16.26 11.03 -9.09
CA ARG A 303 16.39 10.74 -10.54
C ARG A 303 16.01 9.31 -10.94
N ASN A 304 15.97 8.39 -9.99
CA ASN A 304 15.58 6.99 -10.22
C ASN A 304 14.06 6.77 -10.09
N LEU A 305 13.26 7.82 -10.20
CA LEU A 305 11.81 7.75 -10.10
C LEU A 305 11.24 6.92 -11.26
N THR A 306 10.54 5.84 -10.93
CA THR A 306 9.87 4.93 -11.87
C THR A 306 8.35 5.12 -11.87
N SER A 307 7.76 5.51 -10.74
CA SER A 307 6.32 5.76 -10.64
C SER A 307 6.06 7.03 -9.84
N LEU A 308 5.26 7.92 -10.42
CA LEU A 308 4.72 9.07 -9.71
C LEU A 308 3.21 9.12 -9.86
N VAL A 309 2.51 9.11 -8.73
CA VAL A 309 1.07 9.31 -8.66
C VAL A 309 0.80 10.54 -7.81
N LEU A 310 0.07 11.50 -8.37
CA LEU A 310 -0.34 12.75 -7.74
C LEU A 310 -1.79 13.03 -8.11
N ALA A 311 -2.68 13.17 -7.12
CA ALA A 311 -4.00 13.74 -7.39
C ALA A 311 -4.30 14.97 -6.53
N ASP A 312 -5.29 15.74 -6.99
CA ASP A 312 -5.85 16.90 -6.29
C ASP A 312 -4.75 17.88 -5.88
N ASN A 313 -4.00 18.36 -6.87
CA ASN A 313 -2.94 19.34 -6.68
C ASN A 313 -3.13 20.56 -7.61
N THR A 314 -3.51 21.68 -7.01
CA THR A 314 -3.77 22.96 -7.68
C THR A 314 -2.51 23.80 -7.91
N MET A 315 -1.40 23.45 -7.25
CA MET A 315 -0.16 24.22 -7.25
C MET A 315 0.85 23.73 -8.29
N VAL A 316 0.74 22.48 -8.73
CA VAL A 316 1.64 21.85 -9.71
C VAL A 316 1.18 22.18 -11.13
N GLY A 317 2.10 22.68 -11.95
CA GLY A 317 1.83 23.06 -13.34
C GLY A 317 2.91 22.62 -14.33
N ASP A 318 3.03 23.36 -15.42
CA ASP A 318 3.89 23.00 -16.56
C ASP A 318 5.39 23.13 -16.25
N THR A 319 5.77 23.95 -15.26
CA THR A 319 7.17 24.08 -14.82
C THR A 319 7.64 22.78 -14.18
N PHE A 320 6.79 22.19 -13.34
CA PHE A 320 7.01 20.86 -12.79
C PHE A 320 7.03 19.79 -13.88
N LEU A 321 6.08 19.79 -14.83
CA LEU A 321 6.08 18.80 -15.92
C LEU A 321 7.36 18.85 -16.76
N ARG A 322 7.91 20.05 -17.00
CA ARG A 322 9.18 20.22 -17.70
C ARG A 322 10.37 19.69 -16.90
N ALA A 323 10.38 19.92 -15.58
CA ALA A 323 11.39 19.35 -14.70
C ALA A 323 11.31 17.81 -14.68
N LEU A 324 10.10 17.26 -14.57
CA LEU A 324 9.83 15.82 -14.65
C LEU A 324 10.29 15.23 -15.98
N GLY A 325 9.98 15.90 -17.09
CA GLY A 325 10.39 15.52 -18.45
C GLY A 325 11.90 15.40 -18.60
N ARG A 326 12.67 16.26 -17.93
CA ARG A 326 14.13 16.33 -18.08
C ARG A 326 14.90 15.44 -17.11
N GLU A 327 14.45 15.33 -15.87
CA GLU A 327 15.24 14.73 -14.79
C GLU A 327 14.83 13.28 -14.47
N ALA A 328 13.56 12.89 -14.66
CA ALA A 328 13.05 11.54 -14.31
C ALA A 328 13.18 10.55 -15.48
N THR A 329 14.40 10.20 -15.87
CA THR A 329 14.66 9.43 -17.10
C THR A 329 14.25 7.95 -17.04
N TYR A 330 13.97 7.42 -15.86
CA TYR A 330 13.53 6.03 -15.63
C TYR A 330 12.01 5.92 -15.41
N LEU A 331 11.24 6.98 -15.66
CA LEU A 331 9.81 7.01 -15.39
C LEU A 331 9.05 6.00 -16.26
N ARG A 332 8.35 5.06 -15.61
CA ARG A 332 7.50 4.03 -16.21
C ARG A 332 6.02 4.35 -16.09
N ARG A 333 5.61 4.98 -14.99
CA ARG A 333 4.23 5.36 -14.73
C ARG A 333 4.13 6.81 -14.27
N LEU A 334 3.30 7.58 -14.96
CA LEU A 334 2.91 8.93 -14.56
C LEU A 334 1.38 8.97 -14.42
N ASP A 335 0.90 9.25 -13.22
CA ASP A 335 -0.53 9.37 -12.91
C ASP A 335 -0.77 10.73 -12.24
N ILE A 336 -1.37 11.66 -12.98
CA ILE A 336 -1.71 13.01 -12.52
C ILE A 336 -3.22 13.18 -12.67
N ARG A 337 -3.94 13.33 -11.56
CA ARG A 337 -5.40 13.51 -11.59
C ARG A 337 -5.84 14.79 -10.91
N ASP A 338 -6.85 15.45 -11.45
CA ASP A 338 -7.45 16.64 -10.84
C ASP A 338 -6.40 17.73 -10.49
N CYS A 339 -5.47 17.97 -11.43
CA CYS A 339 -4.44 18.99 -11.30
C CYS A 339 -4.74 20.15 -12.28
N PRO A 340 -5.52 21.18 -11.88
CA PRO A 340 -6.05 22.18 -12.81
C PRO A 340 -5.00 23.13 -13.39
N ALA A 341 -3.82 23.25 -12.76
CA ALA A 341 -2.71 24.08 -13.24
C ALA A 341 -1.84 23.36 -14.29
N VAL A 342 -2.02 22.05 -14.47
CA VAL A 342 -1.34 21.27 -15.50
C VAL A 342 -2.01 21.47 -16.86
N ARG A 343 -1.28 22.05 -17.82
CA ARG A 343 -1.76 22.35 -19.17
C ARG A 343 -0.97 21.64 -20.27
N GLY A 344 0.30 21.34 -20.00
CA GLY A 344 1.24 20.85 -20.99
C GLY A 344 1.62 21.90 -22.04
N GLU A 345 1.52 23.19 -21.72
CA GLU A 345 1.78 24.27 -22.66
C GLU A 345 3.27 24.43 -22.97
N GLY A 346 3.62 24.34 -24.26
CA GLY A 346 4.99 24.53 -24.73
C GLY A 346 5.95 23.42 -24.32
N ILE A 347 5.43 22.22 -24.01
CA ILE A 347 6.21 20.99 -23.80
C ILE A 347 6.19 20.19 -25.09
N GLY A 348 7.34 20.08 -25.75
CA GLY A 348 7.49 19.27 -26.96
C GLY A 348 8.01 17.86 -26.67
N ALA A 349 8.03 16.99 -27.68
CA ALA A 349 8.60 15.64 -27.56
C ALA A 349 10.07 15.67 -27.11
N ASP A 350 10.85 16.67 -27.56
CA ASP A 350 12.27 16.83 -27.20
C ASP A 350 12.49 17.24 -25.73
N ASP A 351 11.45 17.77 -25.05
CA ASP A 351 11.52 18.10 -23.62
C ASP A 351 11.27 16.88 -22.73
N LEU A 352 10.85 15.75 -23.30
CA LEU A 352 10.44 14.53 -22.59
C LEU A 352 11.50 13.42 -22.77
N GLN A 353 12.24 13.15 -21.71
CA GLN A 353 13.25 12.08 -21.65
C GLN A 353 12.71 10.86 -20.92
N TRP A 354 11.56 10.32 -21.32
CA TRP A 354 10.94 9.15 -20.71
C TRP A 354 10.93 7.92 -21.63
N PRO A 355 12.10 7.33 -21.95
CA PRO A 355 12.19 6.19 -22.87
C PRO A 355 11.47 4.94 -22.36
N GLU A 356 11.29 4.82 -21.04
CA GLU A 356 10.70 3.67 -20.36
C GLU A 356 9.22 3.86 -19.99
N LEU A 357 8.56 4.95 -20.41
CA LEU A 357 7.18 5.23 -20.02
C LEU A 357 6.23 4.19 -20.62
N ARG A 358 5.50 3.49 -19.75
CA ARG A 358 4.50 2.46 -20.08
C ARG A 358 3.07 2.93 -19.79
N SER A 359 2.83 3.70 -18.73
CA SER A 359 1.49 4.15 -18.34
C SER A 359 1.45 5.66 -18.13
N LEU A 360 0.55 6.33 -18.86
CA LEU A 360 0.22 7.74 -18.70
C LEU A 360 -1.24 7.89 -18.31
N VAL A 361 -1.50 8.40 -17.11
CA VAL A 361 -2.83 8.74 -16.64
C VAL A 361 -2.88 10.23 -16.35
N VAL A 362 -3.70 10.95 -17.10
CA VAL A 362 -3.94 12.39 -16.96
C VAL A 362 -5.43 12.65 -17.02
N ASP A 363 -6.09 12.52 -15.86
CA ASP A 363 -7.54 12.50 -15.74
C ASP A 363 -8.06 13.70 -14.94
N THR A 364 -9.23 14.22 -15.28
CA THR A 364 -9.85 15.41 -14.66
C THR A 364 -8.95 16.66 -14.68
N CYS A 365 -7.87 16.66 -15.48
CA CYS A 365 -7.01 17.83 -15.72
C CYS A 365 -7.64 18.73 -16.80
N HIS A 366 -8.65 19.52 -16.44
CA HIS A 366 -9.50 20.26 -17.40
C HIS A 366 -8.76 21.27 -18.31
N ALA A 367 -7.55 21.70 -17.93
CA ALA A 367 -6.75 22.65 -18.69
C ALA A 367 -5.69 21.99 -19.58
N LEU A 368 -5.60 20.65 -19.56
CA LEU A 368 -4.63 19.88 -20.32
C LEU A 368 -4.88 20.00 -21.82
N ARG A 369 -3.82 20.27 -22.58
CA ARG A 369 -3.86 20.40 -24.03
C ARG A 369 -3.58 19.06 -24.72
N PRO A 370 -4.33 18.67 -25.77
CA PRO A 370 -4.07 17.44 -26.52
C PRO A 370 -2.66 17.37 -27.13
N GLU A 371 -2.04 18.52 -27.39
CA GLU A 371 -0.66 18.64 -27.88
C GLU A 371 0.36 17.98 -26.94
N PHE A 372 0.11 18.00 -25.63
CA PHE A 372 0.97 17.32 -24.65
C PHE A 372 0.90 15.81 -24.81
N VAL A 373 -0.31 15.26 -24.95
CA VAL A 373 -0.50 13.81 -25.16
C VAL A 373 0.11 13.38 -26.50
N GLU A 374 -0.02 14.21 -27.56
CA GLU A 374 0.67 14.00 -28.83
C GLU A 374 2.21 13.98 -28.64
N ALA A 375 2.77 14.91 -27.88
CA ALA A 375 4.19 14.96 -27.58
C ALA A 375 4.67 13.73 -26.80
N VAL A 376 3.92 13.29 -25.77
CA VAL A 376 4.24 12.08 -24.99
C VAL A 376 4.18 10.84 -25.88
N ALA A 377 3.12 10.69 -26.67
CA ALA A 377 2.99 9.57 -27.60
C ALA A 377 4.11 9.57 -28.63
N THR A 378 4.59 10.73 -29.07
CA THR A 378 5.72 10.83 -30.00
C THR A 378 7.04 10.42 -29.32
N ALA A 379 7.32 10.90 -28.11
CA ALA A 379 8.57 10.67 -27.40
C ALA A 379 8.69 9.27 -26.76
N CYS A 380 7.58 8.70 -26.27
CA CYS A 380 7.58 7.49 -25.44
C CYS A 380 7.17 6.26 -26.24
N HIS A 381 8.13 5.41 -26.60
CA HIS A 381 7.86 4.29 -27.52
C HIS A 381 7.35 3.02 -26.85
N LYS A 382 7.47 2.90 -25.53
CA LYS A 382 7.03 1.74 -24.73
C LYS A 382 5.63 1.92 -24.12
N LEU A 383 4.88 2.91 -24.59
CA LEU A 383 3.58 3.28 -24.02
C LEU A 383 2.54 2.17 -24.24
N ARG A 384 2.00 1.65 -23.13
CA ARG A 384 1.01 0.57 -23.06
C ARG A 384 -0.36 1.00 -22.60
N GLU A 385 -0.44 2.07 -21.81
CA GLU A 385 -1.69 2.58 -21.25
C GLU A 385 -1.70 4.10 -21.33
N VAL A 386 -2.80 4.66 -21.84
CA VAL A 386 -3.06 6.10 -21.83
C VAL A 386 -4.51 6.35 -21.41
N MET A 387 -4.69 7.05 -20.29
CA MET A 387 -5.98 7.52 -19.81
C MET A 387 -5.97 9.06 -19.80
N ILE A 388 -6.91 9.67 -20.50
CA ILE A 388 -7.04 11.13 -20.63
C ILE A 388 -8.41 11.58 -20.10
N SER A 389 -8.57 12.86 -19.77
CA SER A 389 -9.90 13.41 -19.46
C SER A 389 -10.80 13.46 -20.70
N GLU A 390 -12.11 13.27 -20.51
CA GLU A 390 -13.09 13.35 -21.60
C GLU A 390 -13.06 14.71 -22.34
N GLU A 391 -12.80 15.82 -21.64
CA GLU A 391 -12.77 17.14 -22.27
C GLU A 391 -11.64 17.30 -23.29
N VAL A 392 -10.51 16.64 -23.06
CA VAL A 392 -9.35 16.63 -23.97
C VAL A 392 -9.71 15.91 -25.27
N GLU A 393 -10.65 14.98 -25.23
CA GLU A 393 -11.03 14.16 -26.37
C GLU A 393 -12.16 14.77 -27.24
N ILE A 394 -13.03 15.60 -26.65
CA ILE A 394 -14.20 16.17 -27.33
C ILE A 394 -13.83 17.42 -28.18
N ALA A 395 -12.66 18.03 -27.98
CA ALA A 395 -12.31 19.26 -28.70
C ALA A 395 -12.18 19.02 -30.24
N PRO A 396 -12.83 19.82 -31.10
CA PRO A 396 -12.68 19.71 -32.54
C PRO A 396 -11.35 20.33 -32.99
N ASN A 397 -10.26 19.58 -32.91
CA ASN A 397 -8.93 20.05 -33.32
C ASN A 397 -8.19 18.99 -34.15
N GLU A 398 -7.47 19.40 -35.20
CA GLU A 398 -6.60 18.53 -36.01
C GLU A 398 -5.53 17.82 -35.16
N VAL A 399 -5.17 18.42 -34.02
CA VAL A 399 -4.27 17.86 -33.01
C VAL A 399 -4.79 16.52 -32.48
N ILE A 400 -6.08 16.41 -32.16
CA ILE A 400 -6.66 15.17 -31.62
C ILE A 400 -6.66 14.06 -32.66
N LYS A 401 -6.83 14.39 -33.95
CA LYS A 401 -6.68 13.39 -35.02
C LYS A 401 -5.25 12.86 -35.09
N ARG A 402 -4.25 13.73 -34.99
CA ARG A 402 -2.83 13.32 -35.00
C ARG A 402 -2.48 12.50 -33.75
N MET A 403 -2.87 12.98 -32.57
CA MET A 403 -2.74 12.24 -31.31
C MET A 403 -3.35 10.84 -31.42
N ARG A 404 -4.60 10.73 -31.89
CA ARG A 404 -5.26 9.43 -32.10
C ARG A 404 -4.52 8.55 -33.11
N ALA A 405 -4.03 9.13 -34.20
CA ALA A 405 -3.27 8.41 -35.21
C ALA A 405 -1.94 7.88 -34.64
N GLU A 406 -1.27 8.66 -33.80
CA GLU A 406 -0.03 8.24 -33.13
C GLU A 406 -0.30 7.11 -32.13
N LEU A 407 -1.32 7.24 -31.28
CA LEU A 407 -1.72 6.19 -30.33
C LEU A 407 -2.13 4.90 -31.05
N THR A 408 -2.98 5.00 -32.08
CA THR A 408 -3.42 3.84 -32.87
C THR A 408 -2.27 3.23 -33.66
N GLY A 409 -1.36 4.06 -34.20
CA GLY A 409 -0.15 3.62 -34.90
C GLY A 409 0.77 2.78 -34.02
N ARG A 410 0.67 2.91 -32.70
CA ARG A 410 1.38 2.11 -31.69
C ARG A 410 0.65 0.84 -31.25
N GLY A 411 -0.54 0.57 -31.79
CA GLY A 411 -1.35 -0.60 -31.42
C GLY A 411 -2.21 -0.41 -30.18
N LEU A 412 -2.25 0.79 -29.59
CA LEU A 412 -3.17 1.11 -28.50
C LEU A 412 -4.60 1.15 -29.04
N MET A 413 -5.49 0.38 -28.41
CA MET A 413 -6.90 0.29 -28.75
C MET A 413 -7.75 0.93 -27.66
N ARG A 414 -8.92 1.43 -28.06
CA ARG A 414 -9.88 2.08 -27.14
C ARG A 414 -10.78 1.04 -26.48
N GLN A 415 -11.05 1.19 -25.18
CA GLN A 415 -11.95 0.28 -24.46
C GLN A 415 -13.38 0.82 -24.34
N GLY A 416 -14.36 0.01 -24.74
CA GLY A 416 -15.75 0.20 -24.33
C GLY A 416 -16.44 1.47 -24.85
N LEU A 417 -17.44 1.93 -24.11
CA LEU A 417 -18.20 3.17 -24.37
C LEU A 417 -17.48 4.42 -23.87
N GLU A 418 -16.43 4.24 -23.06
CA GLU A 418 -15.63 5.30 -22.45
C GLU A 418 -14.49 5.66 -23.41
N ASN A 419 -14.68 6.77 -24.11
CA ASN A 419 -13.87 7.14 -25.26
C ASN A 419 -12.38 7.40 -24.93
N TYR A 420 -12.06 7.59 -23.66
CA TYR A 420 -10.87 8.27 -23.14
C TYR A 420 -9.79 7.34 -22.54
N ILE A 421 -9.95 6.03 -22.66
CA ILE A 421 -8.97 5.01 -22.21
C ILE A 421 -8.41 4.26 -23.41
N TRP A 422 -7.07 4.16 -23.47
CA TRP A 422 -6.29 3.51 -24.53
C TRP A 422 -5.33 2.50 -23.91
N TYR A 423 -5.27 1.28 -24.47
CA TYR A 423 -4.41 0.22 -23.93
C TYR A 423 -3.93 -0.75 -25.01
N LEU A 424 -2.77 -1.38 -24.80
CA LEU A 424 -2.25 -2.45 -25.64
C LEU A 424 -2.89 -3.78 -25.25
N ASN A 425 -3.39 -4.54 -26.23
CA ASN A 425 -3.85 -5.93 -26.02
C ASN A 425 -2.61 -6.85 -26.03
N GLU A 426 -1.87 -6.94 -24.94
CA GLU A 426 -0.83 -7.96 -24.75
C GLU A 426 -1.13 -8.77 -23.48
N ASP A 427 -0.85 -10.07 -23.52
CA ASP A 427 -1.06 -11.00 -22.40
C ASP A 427 -0.19 -10.56 -21.21
N GLU A 428 -0.81 -10.43 -20.03
CA GLU A 428 -0.24 -9.91 -18.77
C GLU A 428 0.95 -10.73 -18.20
N SER A 429 1.54 -11.65 -18.96
CA SER A 429 2.51 -12.64 -18.48
C SER A 429 3.98 -12.20 -18.47
N GLU A 430 4.35 -11.06 -19.06
CA GLU A 430 5.77 -10.64 -19.17
C GLU A 430 6.24 -9.69 -18.04
N ASP A 431 5.34 -9.15 -17.21
CA ASP A 431 5.70 -8.11 -16.24
C ASP A 431 6.27 -8.63 -14.90
N GLN A 432 6.12 -9.92 -14.57
CA GLN A 432 6.66 -10.52 -13.34
C GLN A 432 8.13 -10.98 -13.48
N ASP A 433 8.57 -11.37 -14.68
CA ASP A 433 9.91 -11.91 -14.89
C ASP A 433 10.98 -10.79 -15.02
N GLU A 434 10.60 -9.55 -15.38
CA GLU A 434 11.54 -8.42 -15.51
C GLU A 434 11.92 -7.75 -14.17
N GLU A 435 11.03 -7.74 -13.16
CA GLU A 435 11.35 -7.16 -11.84
C GLU A 435 12.41 -7.98 -11.07
N ASP A 436 12.42 -9.31 -11.26
CA ASP A 436 13.36 -10.23 -10.61
C ASP A 436 14.76 -10.22 -11.28
N GLU A 437 14.84 -10.06 -12.61
CA GLU A 437 16.12 -9.87 -13.31
C GLU A 437 16.79 -8.52 -12.99
N GLU A 438 16.00 -7.50 -12.63
CA GLU A 438 16.52 -6.17 -12.27
C GLU A 438 17.19 -6.17 -10.88
N GLU A 439 16.70 -6.92 -9.88
CA GLU A 439 17.41 -7.06 -8.59
C GLU A 439 18.82 -7.69 -8.76
N GLU A 440 19.06 -8.50 -9.81
CA GLU A 440 20.38 -9.03 -10.14
C GLU A 440 21.26 -8.04 -10.93
N LYS A 441 20.69 -7.27 -11.87
CA LYS A 441 21.42 -6.21 -12.62
C LYS A 441 21.74 -4.98 -11.75
N GLU A 442 20.99 -4.76 -10.66
CA GLU A 442 21.22 -3.70 -9.67
C GLU A 442 22.54 -3.85 -8.89
N LYS A 443 23.21 -5.01 -8.91
CA LYS A 443 24.49 -5.20 -8.20
C LYS A 443 25.67 -4.44 -8.81
N ASP A 444 25.61 -4.11 -10.10
CA ASP A 444 26.76 -3.57 -10.85
C ASP A 444 26.68 -2.06 -11.13
N MET A 445 25.58 -1.37 -10.74
CA MET A 445 25.31 0.02 -11.14
C MET A 445 25.23 1.04 -9.99
N TYR A 446 25.61 0.68 -8.76
CA TYR A 446 25.52 1.60 -7.62
C TYR A 446 26.82 1.69 -6.82
N ASP A 447 27.83 2.29 -7.45
CA ASP A 447 29.03 2.80 -6.75
C ASP A 447 29.50 4.16 -7.32
N GLU A 448 28.57 4.98 -7.82
CA GLU A 448 28.86 6.40 -8.06
C GLU A 448 28.30 7.22 -6.91
N GLY A 449 29.21 7.85 -6.17
CA GLY A 449 28.97 8.57 -4.93
C GLY A 449 27.79 9.52 -5.03
N PHE A 450 26.80 9.30 -4.17
CA PHE A 450 25.65 10.20 -4.06
C PHE A 450 25.97 11.32 -3.08
N ASP A 451 25.84 12.54 -3.61
CA ASP A 451 25.81 13.87 -2.98
C ASP A 451 25.55 13.90 -1.48
N ASP A 452 26.35 14.70 -0.80
CA ASP A 452 26.25 14.94 0.62
C ASP A 452 24.88 15.54 0.98
N LYS A 453 24.35 15.20 2.15
CA LYS A 453 23.09 15.78 2.66
C LYS A 453 23.20 17.30 2.78
N GLU A 454 24.39 17.80 3.07
CA GLU A 454 24.70 19.23 3.12
C GLU A 454 24.54 19.89 1.74
N ASP A 455 24.91 19.20 0.65
CA ASP A 455 24.74 19.71 -0.71
C ASP A 455 23.26 19.79 -1.10
N ALA A 456 22.45 18.80 -0.73
CA ALA A 456 21.01 18.83 -0.96
C ALA A 456 20.33 19.98 -0.22
N LEU A 457 20.71 20.24 1.04
CA LEU A 457 20.19 21.36 1.82
C LEU A 457 20.60 22.70 1.20
N ALA A 458 21.86 22.83 0.77
CA ALA A 458 22.36 24.03 0.12
C ALA A 458 21.66 24.30 -1.23
N ALA A 459 21.40 23.25 -2.02
CA ALA A 459 20.66 23.34 -3.28
C ALA A 459 19.21 23.82 -3.07
N TRP A 460 18.55 23.31 -2.01
CA TRP A 460 17.21 23.78 -1.63
C TRP A 460 17.21 25.27 -1.26
N GLU A 461 18.13 25.71 -0.40
CA GLU A 461 18.23 27.13 -0.01
C GLU A 461 18.56 28.04 -1.21
N GLN A 462 19.38 27.57 -2.15
CA GLN A 462 19.66 28.29 -3.39
C GLN A 462 18.42 28.39 -4.29
N MET A 463 17.67 27.29 -4.48
CA MET A 463 16.45 27.30 -5.28
C MET A 463 15.39 28.23 -4.69
N LYS A 464 15.27 28.26 -3.36
CA LYS A 464 14.38 29.18 -2.64
C LYS A 464 14.78 30.64 -2.88
N GLY A 465 16.07 30.97 -2.73
CA GLY A 465 16.58 32.33 -2.90
C GLY A 465 16.59 32.90 -4.33
N ILE A 466 16.32 32.08 -5.35
CA ILE A 466 16.16 32.53 -6.76
C ILE A 466 14.72 32.99 -7.05
N LEU A 467 13.75 32.56 -6.23
CA LEU A 467 12.32 32.79 -6.44
C LEU A 467 11.70 33.81 -5.47
N ASP A 468 12.37 34.11 -4.36
CA ASP A 468 12.13 35.29 -3.50
C ASP A 468 12.78 36.56 -4.10
#